data_AF-A0A088T1D1-F1
#
_entry.id   AF-A0A088T1D1-F1
#
_cell.length_a   1.000
_cell.length_b   1.000
_cell.length_c   1.000
_cell.angle_alpha   90.00
_cell.angle_beta   90.00
_cell.angle_gamma   90.00
#
_symmetry.space_group_name_H-M   'P 1'
#
loop_
_entity.id
_entity.type
_entity.pdbx_description
1 polymer ?
#
loop_
_entity_poly.entity_id
_entity_poly.type
_entity_poly.pdbx_seq_one_letter_code
_entity_poly.pdbx_strand_id
1 'polypeptide(L)'
;DEGNWDLTGNNTPIFFIKDAMLFPSFIHTQKRNPQTHMKDPDMLWDFMSLRPESLHQVSFLFSDRGLPDGYRHMNGYGSHTFKLVNAGGECHYCKFHFKTDQGIKNLSVAEADRLASTNPDYAIGDLFNAIANGNFPSWSFYIQIMTFEQAEKFEFNPFDLTKVWSQKQYPLIPVGKLVLNRNPVNYFTEVEQVAFDPSNMPPGIEP
;
A
#
# COMPACT_ATOMS: atom_id res chain seq x y z
N ASP A 1 -18.46 14.83 -3.17
CA ASP A 1 -19.47 15.52 -3.99
C ASP A 1 -19.25 15.38 -5.48
N GLU A 2 -18.01 15.30 -5.97
CA GLU A 2 -17.69 15.13 -7.41
C GLU A 2 -17.46 13.66 -7.83
N GLY A 3 -18.15 12.73 -7.18
CA GLY A 3 -17.96 11.29 -7.37
C GLY A 3 -17.05 10.63 -6.32
N ASN A 4 -16.77 9.34 -6.53
CA ASN A 4 -15.89 8.56 -5.67
C ASN A 4 -14.43 8.78 -6.06
N TRP A 5 -13.56 8.82 -5.05
CA TRP A 5 -12.11 8.75 -5.23
C TRP A 5 -11.60 7.47 -4.59
N ASP A 6 -11.02 6.59 -5.40
CA ASP A 6 -10.47 5.33 -4.91
C ASP A 6 -8.93 5.40 -4.90
N LEU A 7 -8.36 5.50 -3.71
CA LEU A 7 -6.92 5.39 -3.51
C LEU A 7 -6.53 3.96 -3.13
N THR A 8 -6.32 3.12 -4.13
CA THR A 8 -5.97 1.70 -3.99
C THR A 8 -4.50 1.51 -3.60
N GLY A 9 -4.18 1.74 -2.33
CA GLY A 9 -2.82 1.70 -1.80
C GLY A 9 -2.36 0.34 -1.26
N ASN A 10 -1.11 0.30 -0.80
CA ASN A 10 -0.50 -0.80 -0.06
C ASN A 10 0.14 -0.30 1.25
N ASN A 11 0.59 -1.21 2.11
CA ASN A 11 1.36 -0.86 3.31
C ASN A 11 2.86 -0.57 3.04
N THR A 12 3.24 -0.51 1.77
CA THR A 12 4.59 -0.21 1.25
C THR A 12 4.52 0.92 0.20
N PRO A 13 5.50 1.84 0.15
CA PRO A 13 5.54 2.92 -0.83
C PRO A 13 6.03 2.48 -2.22
N ILE A 14 6.42 1.22 -2.41
CA ILE A 14 7.01 0.70 -3.64
C ILE A 14 6.42 -0.67 -3.98
N PHE A 15 6.74 -1.20 -5.16
CA PHE A 15 6.30 -2.52 -5.59
C PHE A 15 7.42 -3.35 -6.22
N PHE A 16 7.13 -4.63 -6.49
CA PHE A 16 8.11 -5.60 -7.00
C PHE A 16 8.47 -5.40 -8.47
N ILE A 17 7.59 -4.76 -9.24
CA ILE A 17 7.73 -4.58 -10.68
C ILE A 17 7.39 -3.13 -11.05
N LYS A 18 7.95 -2.69 -12.18
CA LYS A 18 7.71 -1.37 -12.77
C LYS A 18 7.01 -1.43 -14.13
N ASP A 19 6.63 -2.62 -14.57
CA ASP A 19 5.91 -2.87 -15.83
C ASP A 19 4.72 -3.80 -15.55
N ALA A 20 3.52 -3.35 -15.90
CA ALA A 20 2.28 -4.07 -15.65
C ALA A 20 2.19 -5.40 -16.44
N MET A 21 2.90 -5.55 -17.56
CA MET A 21 2.93 -6.80 -18.33
C MET A 21 3.46 -7.98 -17.50
N LEU A 22 4.30 -7.72 -16.49
CA LEU A 22 4.86 -8.75 -15.61
C LEU A 22 3.94 -9.11 -14.45
N PHE A 23 2.86 -8.35 -14.22
CA PHE A 23 2.00 -8.52 -13.05
C PHE A 23 1.35 -9.92 -12.99
N PRO A 24 0.75 -10.47 -14.08
CA PRO A 24 0.21 -11.82 -14.04
C PRO A 24 1.27 -12.87 -13.70
N SER A 25 2.46 -12.77 -14.31
CA SER A 25 3.59 -13.68 -14.06
C SER A 25 4.05 -13.61 -12.59
N PHE A 26 4.23 -12.39 -12.06
CA PHE A 26 4.57 -12.18 -10.65
C PHE A 26 3.52 -12.81 -9.72
N ILE A 27 2.23 -12.54 -9.95
CA ILE A 27 1.15 -13.07 -9.10
C ILE A 27 1.08 -14.60 -9.17
N HIS A 28 1.34 -15.21 -10.34
CA HIS A 28 1.43 -16.67 -10.45
C HIS A 28 2.54 -17.24 -9.57
N THR A 29 3.73 -16.62 -9.53
CA THR A 29 4.86 -17.13 -8.74
C THR A 29 4.64 -16.99 -7.23
N GLN A 30 3.83 -16.03 -6.78
CA GLN A 30 3.43 -15.89 -5.37
C GLN A 30 2.32 -16.86 -4.95
N LYS A 31 1.65 -17.53 -5.90
CA LYS A 31 0.47 -18.36 -5.64
C LYS A 31 0.83 -19.84 -5.51
N ARG A 32 0.27 -20.71 -6.34
CA ARG A 32 0.33 -22.16 -6.19
C ARG A 32 0.86 -22.73 -7.49
N ASN A 33 1.75 -23.71 -7.38
CA ASN A 33 2.23 -24.47 -8.53
C ASN A 33 1.03 -25.06 -9.28
N PRO A 34 0.97 -24.96 -10.63
CA PRO A 34 -0.21 -25.33 -11.42
C PRO A 34 -0.51 -26.84 -11.38
N GLN A 35 0.49 -27.68 -11.09
CA GLN A 35 0.31 -29.13 -11.00
C GLN A 35 0.03 -29.59 -9.56
N THR A 36 0.82 -29.16 -8.58
CA THR A 36 0.71 -29.65 -7.20
C THR A 36 -0.29 -28.87 -6.35
N HIS A 37 -0.69 -27.68 -6.81
CA HIS A 37 -1.50 -26.72 -6.06
C HIS A 37 -0.88 -26.29 -4.71
N MET A 38 0.42 -26.52 -4.50
CA MET A 38 1.18 -26.12 -3.30
C MET A 38 1.95 -24.83 -3.53
N LYS A 39 2.40 -24.18 -2.44
CA LYS A 39 3.38 -23.09 -2.51
C LYS A 39 4.72 -23.64 -3.01
N ASP A 40 5.42 -22.85 -3.81
CA ASP A 40 6.62 -23.28 -4.53
C ASP A 40 7.73 -22.21 -4.38
N PRO A 41 8.76 -22.47 -3.56
CA PRO A 41 9.84 -21.51 -3.37
C PRO A 41 10.71 -21.33 -4.62
N ASP A 42 10.81 -22.33 -5.50
CA ASP A 42 11.59 -22.21 -6.74
C ASP A 42 10.89 -21.22 -7.67
N MET A 43 9.57 -21.30 -7.84
CA MET A 43 8.82 -20.31 -8.64
C MET A 43 9.00 -18.88 -8.12
N LEU A 44 8.94 -18.70 -6.80
CA LEU A 44 9.09 -17.38 -6.18
C LEU A 44 10.48 -16.80 -6.43
N TRP A 45 11.54 -17.58 -6.15
CA TRP A 45 12.92 -17.10 -6.25
C TRP A 45 13.45 -17.08 -7.69
N ASP A 46 12.98 -17.94 -8.58
CA ASP A 46 13.28 -17.87 -10.02
C ASP A 46 12.86 -16.51 -10.58
N PHE A 47 11.61 -16.09 -10.34
CA PHE A 47 11.15 -14.77 -10.75
C PHE A 47 11.95 -13.63 -10.12
N MET A 48 12.14 -13.64 -8.80
CA MET A 48 12.82 -12.54 -8.10
C MET A 48 14.30 -12.42 -8.48
N SER A 49 14.99 -13.55 -8.70
CA SER A 49 16.41 -13.55 -9.10
C SER A 49 16.63 -13.09 -10.54
N LEU A 50 15.67 -13.35 -11.44
CA LEU A 50 15.71 -12.89 -12.82
C LEU A 50 15.21 -11.45 -13.00
N ARG A 51 14.50 -10.89 -12.02
CA ARG A 51 13.94 -9.52 -12.02
C ARG A 51 14.54 -8.68 -10.89
N PRO A 52 15.77 -8.17 -11.04
CA PRO A 52 16.48 -7.44 -9.99
C PRO A 52 15.80 -6.11 -9.61
N GLU A 53 14.88 -5.58 -10.42
CA GLU A 53 14.06 -4.43 -10.04
C GLU A 53 13.19 -4.69 -8.79
N SER A 54 12.93 -5.97 -8.47
CA SER A 54 12.15 -6.37 -7.30
C SER A 54 12.87 -6.18 -5.97
N LEU A 55 14.22 -6.06 -5.98
CA LEU A 55 15.05 -6.15 -4.79
C LEU A 55 14.66 -5.16 -3.69
N HIS A 56 14.29 -3.93 -4.04
CA HIS A 56 13.91 -2.92 -3.05
C HIS A 56 12.65 -3.34 -2.27
N GLN A 57 11.62 -3.84 -2.97
CA GLN A 57 10.41 -4.33 -2.33
C GLN A 57 10.63 -5.69 -1.65
N VAL A 58 11.51 -6.55 -2.15
CA VAL A 58 11.90 -7.79 -1.47
C VAL A 58 12.58 -7.46 -0.13
N SER A 59 13.49 -6.48 -0.09
CA SER A 59 14.09 -6.02 1.16
C SER A 59 13.06 -5.47 2.14
N PHE A 60 12.03 -4.75 1.66
CA PHE A 60 10.94 -4.30 2.51
C PHE A 60 10.10 -5.47 3.04
N LEU A 61 9.71 -6.40 2.17
CA LEU A 61 8.89 -7.56 2.50
C LEU A 61 9.54 -8.47 3.55
N PHE A 62 10.84 -8.71 3.44
CA PHE A 62 11.59 -9.57 4.37
C PHE A 62 12.16 -8.81 5.58
N SER A 63 11.84 -7.53 5.73
CA SER A 63 12.03 -6.82 7.01
C SER A 63 10.87 -7.12 7.97
N ASP A 64 10.96 -6.66 9.21
CA ASP A 64 9.87 -6.80 10.19
C ASP A 64 8.52 -6.23 9.67
N ARG A 65 8.56 -5.26 8.75
CA ARG A 65 7.37 -4.66 8.12
C ARG A 65 6.57 -5.64 7.27
N GLY A 66 7.14 -6.80 6.91
CA GLY A 66 6.42 -7.89 6.26
C GLY A 66 5.36 -8.57 7.13
N LEU A 67 5.46 -8.44 8.45
CA LEU A 67 4.53 -9.02 9.42
C LEU A 67 3.94 -7.92 10.34
N PRO A 68 3.00 -7.09 9.87
CA PRO A 68 2.32 -6.11 10.73
C PRO A 68 1.55 -6.77 11.88
N ASP A 69 1.57 -6.13 13.05
CA ASP A 69 0.72 -6.52 14.17
C ASP A 69 -0.70 -5.93 14.00
N GLY A 70 -1.51 -6.61 13.21
CA GLY A 70 -2.85 -6.14 12.83
C GLY A 70 -2.83 -4.98 11.84
N TYR A 71 -4.00 -4.58 11.36
CA TYR A 71 -4.11 -3.52 10.34
C TYR A 71 -3.85 -2.11 10.89
N ARG A 72 -4.07 -1.89 12.19
CA ARG A 72 -4.01 -0.56 12.83
C ARG A 72 -2.57 -0.06 12.98
N HIS A 73 -1.60 -0.98 13.03
CA HIS A 73 -0.19 -0.68 13.30
C HIS A 73 0.70 -0.64 12.04
N MET A 74 0.10 -0.38 10.87
CA MET A 74 0.83 -0.18 9.62
C MET A 74 0.45 1.13 8.94
N ASN A 75 1.37 1.67 8.16
CA ASN A 75 1.08 2.80 7.27
C ASN A 75 0.34 2.32 6.02
N GLY A 76 -0.28 3.25 5.31
CA GLY A 76 -0.74 3.10 3.93
C GLY A 76 0.00 4.06 2.99
N TYR A 77 0.12 3.69 1.73
CA TYR A 77 0.76 4.49 0.70
C TYR A 77 0.01 4.33 -0.61
N GLY A 78 -0.11 5.40 -1.39
CA GLY A 78 -0.57 5.29 -2.78
C GLY A 78 0.44 4.58 -3.69
N SER A 79 1.70 4.50 -3.24
CA SER A 79 2.86 3.91 -3.91
C SER A 79 3.25 4.60 -5.23
N HIS A 80 2.33 4.64 -6.20
CA HIS A 80 2.47 5.33 -7.47
C HIS A 80 2.65 6.84 -7.30
N THR A 81 3.26 7.44 -8.32
CA THR A 81 3.22 8.89 -8.52
C THR A 81 1.91 9.21 -9.21
N PHE A 82 1.21 10.21 -8.70
CA PHE A 82 -0.01 10.75 -9.29
C PHE A 82 0.22 12.21 -9.67
N LYS A 83 -0.74 12.83 -10.35
CA LYS A 83 -0.74 14.26 -10.65
C LYS A 83 -1.89 14.96 -9.94
N LEU A 84 -1.59 16.13 -9.37
CA LEU A 84 -2.56 17.05 -8.80
C LEU A 84 -2.69 18.28 -9.68
N VAL A 85 -3.93 18.73 -9.91
CA VAL A 85 -4.23 19.90 -10.74
C VAL A 85 -4.99 20.92 -9.89
N ASN A 86 -4.47 22.14 -9.81
CA ASN A 86 -5.14 23.21 -9.08
C ASN A 86 -6.17 23.96 -9.95
N ALA A 87 -6.92 24.89 -9.35
CA ALA A 87 -7.95 25.67 -10.05
C ALA A 87 -7.42 26.55 -11.21
N GLY A 88 -6.12 26.85 -11.22
CA GLY A 88 -5.44 27.57 -12.31
C GLY A 88 -4.95 26.67 -13.45
N GLY A 89 -5.12 25.35 -13.33
CA GLY A 89 -4.59 24.36 -14.27
C GLY A 89 -3.11 24.02 -14.06
N GLU A 90 -2.48 24.51 -12.99
CA GLU A 90 -1.09 24.18 -12.68
C GLU A 90 -1.02 22.75 -12.12
N CYS A 91 -0.08 21.98 -12.65
CA CYS A 91 0.07 20.56 -12.38
C CYS A 91 1.31 20.28 -11.52
N HIS A 92 1.16 19.37 -10.56
CA HIS A 92 2.26 18.89 -9.72
C HIS A 92 2.19 17.37 -9.61
N TYR A 93 3.34 16.70 -9.58
CA TYR A 93 3.37 15.28 -9.22
C TYR A 93 3.29 15.11 -7.71
N CYS A 94 2.66 14.04 -7.25
CA CYS A 94 2.54 13.75 -5.83
C CYS A 94 2.71 12.26 -5.47
N LYS A 95 3.05 12.02 -4.20
CA LYS A 95 2.97 10.71 -3.53
C LYS A 95 2.07 10.81 -2.30
N PHE A 96 1.16 9.86 -2.12
CA PHE A 96 0.24 9.80 -0.98
C PHE A 96 0.77 8.92 0.16
N HIS A 97 0.67 9.39 1.40
CA HIS A 97 1.15 8.70 2.62
C HIS A 97 0.12 8.77 3.75
N PHE A 98 -0.28 7.64 4.29
CA PHE A 98 -1.10 7.52 5.50
C PHE A 98 -0.23 6.94 6.61
N LYS A 99 0.13 7.76 7.60
CA LYS A 99 0.95 7.32 8.73
C LYS A 99 0.03 6.94 9.89
N THR A 100 0.18 5.72 10.41
CA THR A 100 -0.63 5.27 11.56
C THR A 100 -0.35 6.15 12.76
N ASP A 101 -1.41 6.63 13.42
CA ASP A 101 -1.28 7.38 14.67
C ASP A 101 -1.08 6.45 15.88
N GLN A 102 -1.21 5.12 15.70
CA GLN A 102 -1.06 4.11 16.76
C GLN A 102 0.39 3.63 16.91
N GLY A 103 1.29 4.12 16.04
CA GLY A 103 2.67 3.64 15.95
C GLY A 103 2.78 2.33 15.16
N ILE A 104 3.91 2.19 14.47
CA ILE A 104 4.23 0.98 13.70
C ILE A 104 4.58 -0.14 14.67
N LYS A 105 3.96 -1.31 14.50
CA LYS A 105 4.23 -2.50 15.29
C LYS A 105 4.21 -3.74 14.40
N ASN A 106 5.13 -4.65 14.66
CA ASN A 106 5.36 -5.85 13.86
C ASN A 106 5.39 -7.09 14.76
N LEU A 107 4.92 -8.21 14.22
CA LEU A 107 5.02 -9.51 14.86
C LEU A 107 6.41 -10.09 14.63
N SER A 108 6.92 -10.84 15.61
CA SER A 108 8.05 -11.72 15.37
C SER A 108 7.60 -12.88 14.48
N VAL A 109 8.55 -13.52 13.78
CA VAL A 109 8.25 -14.71 12.96
C VAL A 109 7.58 -15.81 13.79
N ALA A 110 8.06 -16.05 15.02
CA ALA A 110 7.49 -17.07 15.90
C ALA A 110 6.04 -16.76 16.32
N GLU A 111 5.73 -15.48 16.57
CA GLU A 111 4.37 -15.08 16.93
C GLU A 111 3.42 -15.13 15.72
N ALA A 112 3.89 -14.71 14.54
CA ALA A 112 3.14 -14.83 13.30
C ALA A 112 2.82 -16.30 12.96
N ASP A 113 3.78 -17.21 13.11
CA ASP A 113 3.59 -18.65 12.91
C ASP A 113 2.58 -19.25 13.90
N ARG A 114 2.67 -18.86 15.18
CA ARG A 114 1.70 -19.24 16.20
C ARG A 114 0.29 -18.74 15.87
N LEU A 115 0.14 -17.48 15.46
CA LEU A 115 -1.16 -16.89 15.11
C LEU A 115 -1.74 -17.51 13.83
N ALA A 116 -0.92 -17.84 12.83
CA ALA A 116 -1.37 -18.47 11.60
C ALA A 116 -2.14 -19.80 11.84
N SER A 117 -1.82 -20.52 12.91
CA SER A 117 -2.53 -21.76 13.30
C SER A 117 -3.61 -21.54 14.37
N THR A 118 -3.41 -20.62 15.30
CA THR A 118 -4.31 -20.44 16.46
C THR A 118 -5.42 -19.40 16.25
N ASN A 119 -5.19 -18.41 15.39
CA ASN A 119 -6.15 -17.36 15.06
C ASN A 119 -5.84 -16.77 13.66
N PRO A 120 -6.21 -17.47 12.58
CA PRO A 120 -5.91 -17.03 11.21
C PRO A 120 -6.58 -15.69 10.85
N ASP A 121 -7.65 -15.31 11.57
CA ASP A 121 -8.40 -14.07 11.37
C ASP A 121 -7.95 -12.94 12.33
N TYR A 122 -6.76 -13.06 12.94
CA TYR A 122 -6.25 -12.14 13.96
C TYR A 122 -6.40 -10.66 13.60
N ALA A 123 -5.95 -10.25 12.41
CA ALA A 123 -5.98 -8.85 11.99
C ALA A 123 -7.41 -8.31 11.78
N ILE A 124 -8.33 -9.16 11.31
CA ILE A 124 -9.76 -8.83 11.14
C ILE A 124 -10.40 -8.65 12.52
N GLY A 125 -10.17 -9.59 13.43
CA GLY A 125 -10.67 -9.54 14.80
C GLY A 125 -10.14 -8.34 15.59
N ASP A 126 -8.85 -8.02 15.46
CA ASP A 126 -8.24 -6.83 16.08
C ASP A 126 -8.94 -5.54 15.63
N LEU A 127 -9.12 -5.34 14.32
CA LEU A 127 -9.76 -4.13 13.78
C LEU A 127 -11.22 -4.02 14.22
N PHE A 128 -11.99 -5.10 14.10
CA PHE A 128 -13.40 -5.11 14.49
C PHE A 128 -13.58 -4.78 15.97
N ASN A 129 -12.80 -5.43 16.84
CA ASN A 129 -12.88 -5.22 18.29
C ASN A 129 -12.40 -3.82 18.69
N ALA A 130 -11.37 -3.27 18.04
CA ALA A 130 -10.93 -1.90 18.31
C ALA A 130 -12.06 -0.90 18.04
N ILE A 131 -12.74 -1.01 16.90
CA ILE A 131 -13.85 -0.14 16.53
C ILE A 131 -15.06 -0.35 17.46
N ALA A 132 -15.42 -1.61 17.76
CA ALA A 132 -16.55 -1.93 18.64
C ALA A 132 -16.37 -1.37 20.07
N ASN A 133 -15.13 -1.29 20.54
CA ASN A 133 -14.79 -0.75 21.86
C ASN A 133 -14.52 0.76 21.86
N GLY A 134 -14.78 1.47 20.76
CA GLY A 134 -14.55 2.92 20.65
C GLY A 134 -13.07 3.32 20.51
N ASN A 135 -12.16 2.36 20.34
CA ASN A 135 -10.74 2.59 20.08
C ASN A 135 -10.50 2.76 18.57
N PHE A 136 -11.05 3.84 18.01
CA PHE A 136 -11.05 4.09 16.58
C PHE A 136 -9.63 4.32 16.05
N PRO A 137 -9.11 3.44 15.16
CA PRO A 137 -7.82 3.69 14.55
C PRO A 137 -7.89 4.86 13.58
N SER A 138 -6.76 5.55 13.48
CA SER A 138 -6.62 6.71 12.61
C SER A 138 -5.25 6.83 11.97
N TRP A 139 -5.21 7.48 10.82
CA TRP A 139 -4.00 7.75 10.06
C TRP A 139 -3.91 9.23 9.71
N SER A 140 -2.77 9.84 9.98
CA SER A 140 -2.44 11.17 9.48
C SER A 140 -2.06 11.10 8.00
N PHE A 141 -2.77 11.86 7.16
CA PHE A 141 -2.61 11.87 5.70
C PHE A 141 -1.66 12.98 5.28
N TYR A 142 -0.66 12.62 4.47
CA TYR A 142 0.37 13.49 3.94
C TYR A 142 0.55 13.29 2.44
N ILE A 143 1.10 14.32 1.80
CA ILE A 143 1.58 14.26 0.43
C ILE A 143 3.04 14.69 0.34
N GLN A 144 3.77 14.14 -0.63
CA GLN A 144 4.97 14.79 -1.19
C GLN A 144 4.56 15.45 -2.49
N ILE A 145 5.18 16.59 -2.82
CA ILE A 145 4.95 17.34 -4.06
C ILE A 145 6.27 17.48 -4.82
N MET A 146 6.23 17.27 -6.13
CA MET A 146 7.36 17.46 -7.05
C MET A 146 6.87 18.24 -8.27
N THR A 147 7.54 19.34 -8.63
CA THR A 147 7.23 20.07 -9.86
C THR A 147 7.72 19.30 -11.09
N PHE A 148 7.25 19.69 -12.27
CA PHE A 148 7.64 19.04 -13.52
C PHE A 148 9.14 19.24 -13.81
N GLU A 149 9.67 20.43 -13.52
CA GLU A 149 11.11 20.75 -13.68
C GLU A 149 11.99 19.99 -12.66
N GLN A 150 11.45 19.70 -11.47
CA GLN A 150 12.13 18.87 -10.48
C GLN A 150 12.15 17.40 -10.94
N ALA A 151 11.05 16.91 -11.51
CA ALA A 151 10.93 15.55 -12.04
C ALA A 151 11.93 15.27 -13.16
N GLU A 152 12.15 16.23 -14.08
CA GLU A 152 13.15 16.12 -15.15
C GLU A 152 14.59 15.99 -14.65
N LYS A 153 14.87 16.51 -13.45
CA LYS A 153 16.21 16.54 -12.83
C LYS A 153 16.37 15.50 -11.73
N PHE A 154 15.34 14.70 -11.47
CA PHE A 154 15.35 13.74 -10.39
C PHE A 154 16.31 12.58 -10.70
N GLU A 155 17.04 12.12 -9.69
CA GLU A 155 18.08 11.08 -9.84
C GLU A 155 17.53 9.76 -10.41
N PHE A 156 16.27 9.46 -10.10
CA PHE A 156 15.57 8.28 -10.62
C PHE A 156 14.39 8.72 -11.48
N ASN A 157 13.84 7.78 -12.26
CA ASN A 157 12.53 8.00 -12.87
C ASN A 157 11.48 8.16 -11.76
N PRO A 158 10.80 9.32 -11.63
CA PRO A 158 9.82 9.55 -10.57
C PRO A 158 8.55 8.69 -10.75
N PHE A 159 8.33 8.09 -11.92
CA PHE A 159 7.24 7.17 -12.23
C PHE A 159 7.63 5.69 -12.05
N ASP A 160 8.88 5.39 -11.70
CA ASP A 160 9.32 4.03 -11.37
C ASP A 160 8.76 3.61 -10.01
N LEU A 161 7.82 2.67 -10.02
CA LEU A 161 7.15 2.15 -8.82
C LEU A 161 8.09 1.43 -7.85
N THR A 162 9.33 1.15 -8.24
CA THR A 162 10.36 0.56 -7.36
C THR A 162 11.15 1.63 -6.58
N LYS A 163 10.82 2.92 -6.73
CA LYS A 163 11.54 4.06 -6.14
C LYS A 163 10.70 4.88 -5.19
N VAL A 164 11.37 5.44 -4.18
CA VAL A 164 10.80 6.40 -3.23
C VAL A 164 11.35 7.79 -3.51
N TRP A 165 10.61 8.82 -3.09
CA TRP A 165 11.12 10.19 -3.05
C TRP A 165 11.69 10.48 -1.66
N SER A 166 12.93 10.94 -1.59
CA SER A 166 13.59 11.26 -0.33
C SER A 166 12.81 12.32 0.43
N GLN A 167 12.40 12.04 1.67
CA GLN A 167 11.69 13.00 2.53
C GLN A 167 12.56 14.19 2.94
N LYS A 168 13.88 14.12 2.76
CA LYS A 168 14.78 15.28 2.94
C LYS A 168 14.67 16.29 1.81
N GLN A 169 14.44 15.81 0.58
CA GLN A 169 14.31 16.64 -0.62
C GLN A 169 12.85 17.05 -0.86
N TYR A 170 11.93 16.12 -0.64
CA TYR A 170 10.49 16.30 -0.82
C TYR A 170 9.80 16.00 0.51
N PRO A 171 9.75 16.95 1.45
CA PRO A 171 9.18 16.72 2.78
C PRO A 171 7.70 16.37 2.72
N LEU A 172 7.21 15.66 3.75
CA LEU A 172 5.79 15.36 3.90
C LEU A 172 5.02 16.63 4.27
N ILE A 173 3.99 16.93 3.49
CA ILE A 173 3.06 18.04 3.70
C ILE A 173 1.77 17.47 4.30
N PRO A 174 1.34 17.92 5.49
CA PRO A 174 0.11 17.43 6.12
C PRO A 174 -1.12 17.88 5.32
N VAL A 175 -2.07 16.95 5.13
CA VAL A 175 -3.32 17.18 4.39
C VAL A 175 -4.54 17.01 5.29
N GLY A 176 -4.59 15.92 6.06
CA GLY A 176 -5.77 15.60 6.85
C GLY A 176 -5.62 14.33 7.66
N LYS A 177 -6.76 13.70 7.99
CA LYS A 177 -6.80 12.51 8.84
C LYS A 177 -7.89 11.55 8.39
N LEU A 178 -7.56 10.26 8.33
CA LEU A 178 -8.48 9.16 8.12
C LEU A 178 -8.81 8.52 9.48
N VAL A 179 -10.09 8.29 9.77
CA VAL A 179 -10.54 7.63 11.00
C VAL A 179 -11.55 6.54 10.64
N LEU A 180 -11.33 5.33 11.13
CA LEU A 180 -12.30 4.24 11.00
C LEU A 180 -13.08 4.12 12.30
N ASN A 181 -14.36 4.47 12.28
CA ASN A 181 -15.20 4.56 13.48
C ASN A 181 -16.49 3.72 13.41
N ARG A 182 -16.66 2.91 12.37
CA ARG A 182 -17.84 2.07 12.18
C ARG A 182 -17.45 0.75 11.54
N ASN A 183 -17.92 -0.35 12.13
CA ASN A 183 -17.82 -1.68 11.54
C ASN A 183 -18.89 -1.88 10.47
N PRO A 184 -18.66 -2.76 9.49
CA PRO A 184 -19.72 -3.23 8.61
C PRO A 184 -20.81 -3.93 9.43
N VAL A 185 -22.08 -3.72 9.06
CA VAL A 185 -23.21 -4.45 9.62
C VAL A 185 -23.29 -5.84 8.99
N ASN A 186 -23.00 -5.93 7.70
CA ASN A 186 -22.91 -7.18 6.97
C ASN A 186 -21.64 -7.23 6.13
N TYR A 187 -20.75 -8.16 6.48
CA TYR A 187 -19.45 -8.30 5.82
C TYR A 187 -19.58 -8.56 4.32
N PHE A 188 -20.51 -9.41 3.89
CA PHE A 188 -20.64 -9.76 2.49
C PHE A 188 -21.04 -8.55 1.64
N THR A 189 -22.07 -7.81 2.07
CA THR A 189 -22.59 -6.69 1.27
C THR A 189 -21.72 -5.44 1.35
N GLU A 190 -20.97 -5.23 2.44
CA GLU A 190 -20.21 -4.00 2.67
C GLU A 190 -18.69 -4.18 2.47
N VAL A 191 -18.17 -5.41 2.53
CA VAL A 191 -16.72 -5.70 2.39
C VAL A 191 -16.45 -6.63 1.22
N GLU A 192 -17.08 -7.81 1.14
CA GLU A 192 -16.80 -8.75 0.05
C GLU A 192 -17.21 -8.23 -1.33
N GLN A 193 -18.25 -7.39 -1.38
CA GLN A 193 -18.73 -6.75 -2.61
C GLN A 193 -18.12 -5.38 -2.90
N VAL A 194 -17.20 -4.88 -2.05
CA VAL A 194 -16.56 -3.60 -2.31
C VAL A 194 -15.71 -3.68 -3.58
N ALA A 195 -15.79 -2.67 -4.43
CA ALA A 195 -14.99 -2.55 -5.63
C ALA A 195 -14.28 -1.20 -5.59
N PHE A 196 -12.95 -1.24 -5.69
CA PHE A 196 -12.12 -0.06 -5.81
C PHE A 196 -11.45 -0.07 -7.18
N ASP A 197 -11.51 1.07 -7.88
CA ASP A 197 -10.92 1.23 -9.21
C ASP A 197 -9.96 2.42 -9.19
N PRO A 198 -8.64 2.23 -9.41
CA PRO A 198 -7.70 3.34 -9.46
C PRO A 198 -8.04 4.39 -10.53
N SER A 199 -8.88 4.09 -11.52
CA SER A 199 -9.37 5.07 -12.50
C SER A 199 -10.46 6.01 -11.95
N ASN A 200 -11.06 5.69 -10.80
CA ASN A 200 -12.00 6.57 -10.11
C ASN A 200 -11.25 7.72 -9.42
N MET A 201 -11.04 8.78 -10.18
CA MET A 201 -10.42 10.02 -9.71
C MET A 201 -11.31 11.22 -10.00
N PRO A 202 -11.65 12.04 -8.99
CA PRO A 202 -12.39 13.28 -9.20
C PRO A 202 -11.50 14.35 -9.83
N PRO A 203 -12.08 15.44 -10.38
CA PRO A 203 -11.32 16.58 -10.87
C PRO A 203 -10.26 17.05 -9.86
N GLY A 204 -9.05 17.32 -10.36
CA GLY A 204 -7.91 17.73 -9.55
C GLY A 204 -6.96 16.59 -9.16
N ILE A 205 -7.33 15.33 -9.38
CA ILE A 205 -6.45 14.15 -9.20
C ILE A 205 -6.42 13.38 -10.53
N GLU A 206 -5.21 13.05 -10.99
CA GLU A 206 -4.96 12.33 -12.23
C GLU A 206 -3.88 11.25 -12.02
N PRO A 207 -3.83 10.20 -12.87
CA PRO A 207 -2.78 9.19 -12.82
C PRO A 207 -1.38 9.76 -13.16
#